data_AF-A0A534NIN9-F1
#
_entry.id   AF-A0A534NIN9-F1
#
_cell.length_a   1.000
_cell.length_b   1.000
_cell.length_c   1.000
_cell.angle_alpha   90.00
_cell.angle_beta   90.00
_cell.angle_gamma   90.00
#
_symmetry.space_group_name_H-M   'P 1'
#
loop_
_entity.id
_entity.type
_entity.pdbx_description
1 polymer ?
#
loop_
_entity_poly.entity_id
_entity_poly.type
_entity_poly.pdbx_seq_one_letter_code
_entity_poly.pdbx_strand_id
1 'polypeptide(L)'
;MLKDLSYALRALRRSPGFAVAAVLSLALGLGANTALFSAVDAVLLRPLPYRDPDRLVMVWSVTSAYPRMNVALPDFQAYRDRTQSFATMAAYYSTRRNVGVAGGEPERVLMDRTTHELPSALGFQPRLGRFFTAEEEQWGRHQVVVLSHRFWMRHFAGDPGVLGKSVTLDGEPWTVIGVMPQGFTFDDPSIELWAPISFKPDSDMLTRGNHFTQV
;
A
#
# COMPACT_ATOMS: atom_id res chain seq x y z
N MET A 1 -33.89 31.47 -29.83
CA MET A 1 -32.80 30.61 -29.32
C MET A 1 -31.51 30.71 -30.14
N LEU A 2 -31.42 30.24 -31.39
CA LEU A 2 -30.18 30.33 -32.20
C LEU A 2 -29.73 31.78 -32.48
N LYS A 3 -30.70 32.68 -32.74
CA LYS A 3 -30.43 34.12 -32.89
C LYS A 3 -29.90 34.75 -31.60
N ASP A 4 -30.39 34.36 -30.45
CA ASP A 4 -29.99 34.90 -29.14
C ASP A 4 -28.55 34.48 -28.79
N LEU A 5 -28.18 33.23 -29.08
CA LEU A 5 -26.81 32.73 -28.90
C LEU A 5 -25.82 33.48 -29.81
N SER A 6 -26.21 33.73 -31.07
CA SER A 6 -25.38 34.49 -32.01
C SER A 6 -25.21 35.96 -31.62
N TYR A 7 -26.24 36.56 -30.99
CA TYR A 7 -26.17 37.91 -30.44
C TYR A 7 -25.25 37.99 -29.22
N ALA A 8 -25.35 37.03 -28.30
CA ALA A 8 -24.48 36.95 -27.12
C ALA A 8 -22.99 36.78 -27.49
N LEU A 9 -22.69 35.93 -28.48
CA LEU A 9 -21.32 35.77 -29.00
C LEU A 9 -20.78 37.06 -29.63
N ARG A 10 -21.63 37.81 -30.33
CA ARG A 10 -21.26 39.09 -30.93
C ARG A 10 -21.02 40.18 -29.89
N ALA A 11 -21.76 40.13 -28.78
CA ALA A 11 -21.57 41.01 -27.63
C ALA A 11 -20.24 40.71 -26.91
N LEU A 12 -19.92 39.44 -26.65
CA LEU A 12 -18.63 39.04 -26.05
C LEU A 12 -17.43 39.47 -26.92
N ARG A 13 -17.56 39.36 -28.26
CA ARG A 13 -16.50 39.79 -29.19
C ARG A 13 -16.29 41.31 -29.23
N ARG A 14 -17.27 42.12 -28.81
CA ARG A 14 -17.15 43.59 -28.75
C ARG A 14 -16.40 44.07 -27.50
N SER A 15 -16.34 43.28 -26.44
CA SER A 15 -15.65 43.62 -25.18
C SER A 15 -14.72 42.48 -24.70
N PRO A 16 -13.65 42.18 -25.45
CA PRO A 16 -12.82 41.00 -25.23
C PRO A 16 -12.15 40.95 -23.85
N GLY A 17 -11.76 42.09 -23.28
CA GLY A 17 -11.16 42.14 -21.93
C GLY A 17 -12.12 41.72 -20.82
N PHE A 18 -13.37 42.19 -20.88
CA PHE A 18 -14.42 41.79 -19.94
C PHE A 18 -14.78 40.31 -20.11
N ALA A 19 -14.92 39.86 -21.35
CA ALA A 19 -15.22 38.46 -21.65
C ALA A 19 -14.12 37.52 -21.11
N VAL A 20 -12.84 37.86 -21.29
CA VAL A 20 -11.71 37.08 -20.77
C VAL A 20 -11.72 37.07 -19.24
N ALA A 21 -11.90 38.22 -18.57
CA ALA A 21 -11.97 38.28 -17.11
C ALA A 21 -13.14 37.46 -16.54
N ALA A 22 -14.30 37.48 -17.20
CA ALA A 22 -15.47 36.68 -16.82
C ALA A 22 -15.22 35.18 -17.00
N VAL A 23 -14.64 34.76 -18.13
CA VAL A 23 -14.29 33.35 -18.38
C VAL A 23 -13.23 32.85 -17.41
N LEU A 24 -12.19 33.65 -17.12
CA LEU A 24 -11.15 33.27 -16.16
C LEU A 24 -11.71 33.14 -14.74
N SER A 25 -12.57 34.08 -14.31
CA SER A 25 -13.23 34.00 -13.00
C SER A 25 -14.10 32.75 -12.88
N LEU A 26 -14.89 32.43 -13.93
CA LEU A 26 -15.70 31.21 -13.98
C LEU A 26 -14.83 29.96 -14.01
N ALA A 27 -13.77 29.93 -14.81
CA ALA A 27 -12.85 28.80 -14.91
C ALA A 27 -12.14 28.53 -13.58
N LEU A 28 -11.74 29.58 -12.85
CA LEU A 28 -11.13 29.45 -11.52
C LEU A 28 -12.15 28.92 -10.51
N GLY A 29 -13.37 29.47 -10.47
CA GLY A 29 -14.41 29.00 -9.55
C GLY A 29 -14.83 27.56 -9.79
N LEU A 30 -15.03 27.18 -11.06
CA LEU A 30 -15.36 25.81 -11.44
C LEU A 30 -14.18 24.87 -11.20
N GLY A 31 -12.98 25.25 -11.63
CA GLY A 31 -11.76 24.43 -11.53
C GLY A 31 -11.36 24.15 -10.08
N ALA A 32 -11.44 25.16 -9.19
CA ALA A 32 -11.14 24.97 -7.77
C ALA A 32 -12.11 23.98 -7.11
N ASN A 33 -13.41 24.10 -7.38
CA ASN A 33 -14.41 23.20 -6.84
C ASN A 33 -14.24 21.77 -7.39
N THR A 34 -13.98 21.62 -8.68
CA THR A 34 -13.71 20.30 -9.29
C THR A 34 -12.43 19.67 -8.75
N ALA A 35 -11.36 20.45 -8.56
CA ALA A 35 -10.09 19.95 -8.00
C ALA A 35 -10.28 19.47 -6.55
N LEU A 36 -10.99 20.24 -5.74
CA LEU A 36 -11.31 19.86 -4.36
C LEU A 36 -12.13 18.58 -4.31
N PHE A 37 -13.20 18.49 -5.11
CA PHE A 37 -14.04 17.29 -5.15
C PHE A 37 -13.27 16.08 -5.67
N SER A 38 -12.41 16.24 -6.67
CA SER A 38 -11.58 15.15 -7.21
C SER A 38 -10.58 14.64 -6.17
N ALA A 39 -9.98 15.53 -5.37
CA ALA A 39 -9.09 15.14 -4.28
C ALA A 39 -9.87 14.40 -3.17
N VAL A 40 -11.05 14.90 -2.80
CA VAL A 40 -11.94 14.23 -1.84
C VAL A 40 -12.37 12.86 -2.35
N ASP A 41 -12.76 12.75 -3.62
CA ASP A 41 -13.18 11.49 -4.22
C ASP A 41 -12.04 10.47 -4.23
N ALA A 42 -10.85 10.89 -4.66
CA ALA A 42 -9.67 10.03 -4.72
C ALA A 42 -9.17 9.55 -3.35
N VAL A 43 -9.38 10.34 -2.28
CA VAL A 43 -8.88 10.05 -0.93
C VAL A 43 -9.93 9.43 -0.02
N LEU A 44 -11.19 9.84 -0.12
CA LEU A 44 -12.26 9.49 0.84
C LEU A 44 -13.37 8.62 0.25
N LEU A 45 -13.66 8.70 -1.05
CA LEU A 45 -14.87 8.08 -1.62
C LEU A 45 -14.58 6.88 -2.52
N ARG A 46 -13.39 6.81 -3.13
CA ARG A 46 -13.01 5.66 -3.95
C ARG A 46 -12.85 4.44 -3.03
N PRO A 47 -13.66 3.38 -3.21
CA PRO A 47 -13.56 2.21 -2.35
C PRO A 47 -12.15 1.63 -2.46
N LEU A 48 -11.60 1.21 -1.33
CA LEU A 48 -10.31 0.54 -1.28
C LEU A 48 -10.33 -0.63 -2.28
N PRO A 49 -9.26 -0.82 -3.09
CA PRO A 49 -9.23 -1.83 -4.16
C PRO A 49 -9.02 -3.26 -3.59
N TYR A 50 -9.63 -3.56 -2.45
CA TYR A 50 -9.62 -4.86 -1.80
C TYR A 50 -10.93 -5.58 -2.04
N ARG A 51 -10.92 -6.89 -1.83
CA ARG A 51 -12.15 -7.68 -1.86
C ARG A 51 -13.00 -7.33 -0.65
N ASP A 52 -14.27 -6.99 -0.88
CA ASP A 52 -15.25 -6.66 0.17
C ASP A 52 -14.78 -5.55 1.14
N PRO A 53 -14.46 -4.32 0.66
CA PRO A 53 -13.81 -3.29 1.47
C PRO A 53 -14.65 -2.84 2.68
N ASP A 54 -15.98 -2.91 2.59
CA ASP A 54 -16.92 -2.58 3.68
C ASP A 54 -16.84 -3.55 4.88
N ARG A 55 -16.11 -4.66 4.74
CA ARG A 55 -15.92 -5.70 5.77
C ARG A 55 -14.54 -5.65 6.42
N LEU A 56 -13.68 -4.74 6.00
CA LEU A 56 -12.35 -4.55 6.57
C LEU A 56 -12.39 -3.53 7.71
N VAL A 57 -11.73 -3.86 8.81
CA VAL A 57 -11.58 -2.96 9.95
C VAL A 57 -10.15 -3.02 10.46
N MET A 58 -9.64 -1.89 10.94
CA MET A 58 -8.35 -1.81 11.62
C MET A 58 -8.56 -2.02 13.13
N VAL A 59 -7.71 -2.84 13.74
CA VAL A 59 -7.69 -3.08 15.18
C VAL A 59 -6.57 -2.27 15.82
N TRP A 60 -6.91 -1.52 16.87
CA TRP A 60 -5.97 -0.67 17.61
C TRP A 60 -5.92 -1.10 19.06
N SER A 61 -4.73 -1.06 19.67
CA SER A 61 -4.57 -1.13 21.11
C SER A 61 -4.97 0.21 21.76
N VAL A 62 -5.53 0.13 22.96
CA VAL A 62 -5.92 1.29 23.77
C VAL A 62 -5.14 1.22 25.07
N THR A 63 -4.50 2.33 25.44
CA THR A 63 -3.84 2.49 26.74
C THR A 63 -4.39 3.72 27.45
N SER A 64 -4.07 3.88 28.74
CA SER A 64 -4.45 5.10 29.48
C SER A 64 -3.84 6.37 28.89
N ALA A 65 -2.68 6.26 28.22
CA ALA A 65 -1.99 7.40 27.61
C ALA A 65 -2.41 7.65 26.16
N TYR A 66 -2.83 6.62 25.42
CA TYR A 66 -3.12 6.72 23.99
C TYR A 66 -4.40 5.97 23.60
N PRO A 67 -5.40 6.65 23.00
CA PRO A 67 -6.67 6.04 22.61
C PRO A 67 -6.59 5.19 21.34
N ARG A 68 -5.53 5.35 20.54
CA ARG A 68 -5.22 4.51 19.38
C ARG A 68 -3.73 4.32 19.29
N MET A 69 -3.30 3.08 19.46
CA MET A 69 -1.92 2.66 19.35
C MET A 69 -1.86 1.39 18.49
N ASN A 70 -0.74 1.17 17.80
CA ASN A 70 -0.48 -0.09 17.13
C ASN A 70 -0.59 -1.26 18.12
N VAL A 71 -0.84 -2.45 17.60
CA VAL A 71 -0.97 -3.66 18.39
C VAL A 71 0.41 -4.25 18.65
N ALA A 72 0.63 -4.82 19.83
CA ALA A 72 1.82 -5.61 20.09
C ALA A 72 1.67 -6.98 19.42
N LEU A 73 2.74 -7.50 18.79
CA LEU A 73 2.65 -8.77 18.04
C LEU A 73 2.09 -9.95 18.87
N PRO A 74 2.45 -10.13 20.16
CA PRO A 74 1.83 -11.19 20.98
C PRO A 74 0.34 -10.99 21.26
N ASP A 75 -0.13 -9.74 21.29
CA ASP A 75 -1.56 -9.44 21.46
C ASP A 75 -2.32 -9.72 20.17
N PHE A 76 -1.77 -9.35 19.02
CA PHE A 76 -2.31 -9.75 17.72
C PHE A 76 -2.47 -11.27 17.62
N GLN A 77 -1.44 -12.03 17.99
CA GLN A 77 -1.49 -13.50 17.99
C GLN A 77 -2.63 -14.02 18.90
N ALA A 78 -2.76 -13.46 20.10
CA ALA A 78 -3.85 -13.81 21.01
C ALA A 78 -5.23 -13.45 20.45
N TYR A 79 -5.37 -12.32 19.74
CA TYR A 79 -6.61 -11.92 19.10
C TYR A 79 -6.97 -12.88 17.96
N ARG A 80 -6.01 -13.18 17.09
CA ARG A 80 -6.17 -14.12 15.97
C ARG A 80 -6.61 -15.50 16.45
N ASP A 81 -6.00 -16.02 17.52
CA ASP A 81 -6.24 -17.39 17.97
C ASP A 81 -7.53 -17.53 18.81
N ARG A 82 -8.04 -16.43 19.39
CA ARG A 82 -9.17 -16.48 20.34
C ARG A 82 -10.45 -15.80 19.83
N THR A 83 -10.36 -14.93 18.83
CA THR A 83 -11.51 -14.15 18.35
C THR A 83 -12.25 -14.90 17.24
N GLN A 84 -13.57 -14.98 17.35
CA GLN A 84 -14.44 -15.62 16.34
C GLN A 84 -15.20 -14.59 15.48
N SER A 85 -15.11 -13.30 15.81
CA SER A 85 -15.80 -12.21 15.11
C SER A 85 -15.19 -11.86 13.75
N PHE A 86 -13.95 -12.29 13.49
CA PHE A 86 -13.23 -12.02 12.25
C PHE A 86 -13.02 -13.30 11.46
N ALA A 87 -13.26 -13.25 10.15
CA ALA A 87 -13.00 -14.40 9.28
C ALA A 87 -11.49 -14.64 9.07
N THR A 88 -10.70 -13.57 9.03
CA THR A 88 -9.24 -13.61 8.91
C THR A 88 -8.69 -12.33 9.54
N MET A 89 -7.54 -12.43 10.21
CA MET A 89 -6.78 -11.29 10.72
C MET A 89 -5.36 -11.37 10.16
N ALA A 90 -4.82 -10.24 9.75
CA ALA A 90 -3.44 -10.12 9.31
C ALA A 90 -2.78 -8.98 10.07
N ALA A 91 -1.46 -9.03 10.22
CA ALA A 91 -0.71 -7.93 10.79
C ALA A 91 0.39 -7.49 9.81
N TYR A 92 0.74 -6.21 9.84
CA TYR A 92 1.87 -5.69 9.10
C TYR A 92 2.58 -4.55 9.83
N TYR A 93 3.82 -4.28 9.41
CA TYR A 93 4.51 -3.04 9.71
C TYR A 93 5.50 -2.72 8.59
N SER A 94 5.68 -1.43 8.31
CA SER A 94 6.59 -0.99 7.25
C SER A 94 7.99 -0.73 7.79
N THR A 95 8.99 -0.97 6.95
CA THR A 95 10.39 -0.72 7.28
C THR A 95 11.17 -0.30 6.04
N ARG A 96 12.25 0.45 6.23
CA ARG A 96 13.15 0.81 5.14
C ARG A 96 14.28 -0.19 5.04
N ARG A 97 14.62 -0.61 3.83
CA ARG A 97 15.73 -1.55 3.54
C ARG A 97 16.61 -1.00 2.43
N ASN A 98 17.90 -1.26 2.51
CA ASN A 98 18.80 -1.09 1.37
C ASN A 98 18.74 -2.37 0.53
N VAL A 99 18.41 -2.23 -0.75
CA VAL A 99 18.28 -3.33 -1.70
C VAL A 99 19.41 -3.28 -2.69
N GLY A 100 20.10 -4.39 -2.88
CA GLY A 100 21.01 -4.64 -3.98
C GLY A 100 20.42 -5.67 -4.94
N VAL A 101 20.48 -5.38 -6.24
CA VAL A 101 20.20 -6.33 -7.31
C VAL A 101 21.48 -6.52 -8.12
N ALA A 102 21.75 -7.74 -8.58
CA ALA A 102 22.97 -8.04 -9.33
C ALA A 102 23.09 -7.14 -10.58
N GLY A 103 24.19 -6.40 -10.68
CA GLY A 103 24.44 -5.46 -11.80
C GLY A 103 23.70 -4.13 -11.72
N GLY A 104 22.98 -3.86 -10.63
CA GLY A 104 22.31 -2.58 -10.36
C GLY A 104 22.94 -1.82 -9.19
N GLU A 105 22.64 -0.52 -9.14
CA GLU A 105 23.02 0.32 -7.99
C GLU A 105 22.13 0.01 -6.77
N PRO A 106 22.70 -0.03 -5.55
CA PRO A 106 21.91 -0.18 -4.35
C PRO A 106 20.92 0.98 -4.17
N GLU A 107 19.68 0.66 -3.83
CA GLU A 107 18.65 1.67 -3.56
C GLU A 107 17.93 1.41 -2.22
N ARG A 108 17.46 2.47 -1.58
CA ARG A 108 16.67 2.36 -0.35
C ARG A 108 15.20 2.31 -0.69
N VAL A 109 14.52 1.23 -0.31
CA VAL A 109 13.09 1.04 -0.55
C VAL A 109 12.31 0.88 0.74
N LEU A 110 11.00 1.02 0.65
CA LEU A 110 10.07 0.60 1.70
C LEU A 110 9.63 -0.84 1.47
N MET A 111 9.58 -1.59 2.56
CA MET A 111 9.17 -2.98 2.60
C MET A 111 8.14 -3.15 3.70
N ASP A 112 7.07 -3.88 3.39
CA ASP A 112 6.12 -4.34 4.39
C ASP A 112 6.51 -5.71 4.92
N ARG A 113 6.54 -5.82 6.24
CA ARG A 113 6.66 -7.07 6.96
C ARG A 113 5.25 -7.47 7.36
N THR A 114 4.73 -8.55 6.81
CA THR A 114 3.31 -8.91 6.97
C THR A 114 3.13 -10.38 7.38
N THR A 115 1.99 -10.74 7.94
CA THR A 115 1.66 -12.15 8.19
C THR A 115 1.13 -12.81 6.92
N HIS A 116 1.25 -14.13 6.85
CA HIS A 116 0.91 -14.92 5.67
C HIS A 116 -0.60 -14.89 5.33
N GLU A 117 -1.44 -14.47 6.27
CA GLU A 117 -2.89 -14.33 6.09
C GLU A 117 -3.29 -13.08 5.28
N LEU A 118 -2.38 -12.13 5.04
CA LEU A 118 -2.69 -10.87 4.35
C LEU A 118 -3.41 -11.04 3.00
N PRO A 119 -3.00 -11.97 2.10
CA PRO A 119 -3.70 -12.20 0.84
C PRO A 119 -5.13 -12.71 1.03
N SER A 120 -5.37 -13.53 2.07
CA SER A 120 -6.71 -14.02 2.42
C SER A 120 -7.57 -12.92 3.01
N ALA A 121 -6.99 -12.04 3.85
CA ALA A 121 -7.68 -10.91 4.45
C ALA A 121 -8.12 -9.87 3.40
N LEU A 122 -7.25 -9.56 2.43
CA LEU A 122 -7.51 -8.52 1.42
C LEU A 122 -8.04 -9.07 0.08
N GLY A 123 -8.02 -10.39 -0.10
CA GLY A 123 -8.50 -11.09 -1.29
C GLY A 123 -7.65 -10.88 -2.55
N PHE A 124 -6.33 -10.82 -2.42
CA PHE A 124 -5.41 -10.77 -3.57
C PHE A 124 -4.58 -12.05 -3.70
N GLN A 125 -3.94 -12.22 -4.86
CA GLN A 125 -2.93 -13.26 -5.08
C GLN A 125 -1.77 -12.68 -5.89
N PRO A 126 -0.52 -13.11 -5.64
CA PRO A 126 0.61 -12.74 -6.50
C PRO A 126 0.36 -13.14 -7.96
N ARG A 127 0.78 -12.28 -8.89
CA ARG A 127 0.69 -12.52 -10.34
C ARG A 127 1.65 -13.62 -10.79
N LEU A 128 2.83 -13.67 -10.18
CA LEU A 128 3.83 -14.70 -10.41
C LEU A 128 4.23 -15.34 -9.07
N GLY A 129 4.50 -16.63 -9.09
CA GLY A 129 4.94 -17.38 -7.91
C GLY A 129 3.85 -17.49 -6.85
N ARG A 130 4.21 -17.24 -5.59
CA ARG A 130 3.31 -17.35 -4.43
C ARG A 130 3.59 -16.28 -3.40
N PHE A 131 2.69 -16.16 -2.44
CA PHE A 131 2.98 -15.47 -1.18
C PHE A 131 3.71 -16.43 -0.24
N PHE A 132 4.19 -15.90 0.89
CA PHE A 132 4.81 -16.74 1.91
C PHE A 132 3.75 -17.44 2.78
N THR A 133 4.22 -18.43 3.52
CA THR A 133 3.45 -19.34 4.38
C THR A 133 3.78 -19.12 5.84
N ALA A 134 3.00 -19.73 6.74
CA ALA A 134 3.26 -19.71 8.18
C ALA A 134 4.66 -20.25 8.57
N GLU A 135 5.22 -21.18 7.78
CA GLU A 135 6.58 -21.70 8.03
C GLU A 135 7.66 -20.64 7.83
N GLU A 136 7.43 -19.68 6.93
CA GLU A 136 8.36 -18.60 6.60
C GLU A 136 8.25 -17.42 7.57
N GLU A 137 7.26 -17.42 8.47
CA GLU A 137 7.22 -16.49 9.62
C GLU A 137 8.23 -16.89 10.71
N GLN A 138 8.79 -18.10 10.64
CA GLN A 138 9.79 -18.57 11.59
C GLN A 138 11.15 -17.95 11.32
N TRP A 139 11.84 -17.56 12.39
CA TRP A 139 13.20 -17.04 12.27
C TRP A 139 14.12 -18.09 11.64
N GLY A 140 15.02 -17.66 10.76
CA GLY A 140 15.84 -18.56 9.93
C GLY A 140 15.19 -19.07 8.64
N ARG A 141 13.85 -18.94 8.47
CA ARG A 141 13.13 -19.30 7.23
C ARG A 141 12.50 -18.10 6.51
N HIS A 142 12.63 -16.92 7.11
CA HIS A 142 11.95 -15.70 6.71
C HIS A 142 12.60 -14.93 5.55
N GLN A 143 13.76 -15.38 5.05
CA GLN A 143 14.54 -14.70 4.00
C GLN A 143 13.94 -14.93 2.60
N VAL A 144 12.64 -14.70 2.48
CA VAL A 144 11.87 -14.75 1.25
C VAL A 144 11.19 -13.41 1.02
N VAL A 145 11.07 -13.00 -0.24
CA VAL A 145 10.52 -11.71 -0.61
C VAL A 145 9.57 -11.83 -1.79
N VAL A 146 8.50 -11.05 -1.76
CA VAL A 146 7.57 -10.84 -2.86
C VAL A 146 7.77 -9.42 -3.39
N LEU A 147 8.00 -9.28 -4.69
CA LEU A 147 8.30 -7.99 -5.32
C LEU A 147 7.02 -7.25 -5.70
N SER A 148 7.05 -5.92 -5.66
CA SER A 148 6.05 -5.12 -6.38
C SER A 148 6.21 -5.34 -7.88
N HIS A 149 5.13 -5.18 -8.63
CA HIS A 149 5.20 -5.19 -10.08
C HIS A 149 6.16 -4.10 -10.61
N ARG A 150 6.21 -2.93 -9.95
CA ARG A 150 7.05 -1.80 -10.35
C ARG A 150 8.54 -2.11 -10.16
N PHE A 151 8.91 -2.69 -9.02
CA PHE A 151 10.27 -3.13 -8.73
C PHE A 151 10.74 -4.20 -9.71
N TRP A 152 9.88 -5.20 -9.96
CA TRP A 152 10.15 -6.27 -10.91
C TRP A 152 10.38 -5.76 -12.35
N MET A 153 9.56 -4.82 -12.81
CA MET A 153 9.75 -4.19 -14.14
C MET A 153 11.04 -3.36 -14.21
N ARG A 154 11.38 -2.61 -13.16
CA ARG A 154 12.56 -1.73 -13.13
C ARG A 154 13.88 -2.51 -13.10
N HIS A 155 13.95 -3.54 -12.26
CA HIS A 155 15.21 -4.25 -11.97
C HIS A 155 15.39 -5.56 -12.71
N PHE A 156 14.30 -6.18 -13.15
CA PHE A 156 14.33 -7.46 -13.84
C PHE A 156 13.69 -7.42 -15.23
N ALA A 157 13.33 -6.23 -15.74
CA ALA A 157 12.72 -6.05 -17.06
C ALA A 157 11.46 -6.91 -17.30
N GLY A 158 10.75 -7.30 -16.24
CA GLY A 158 9.60 -8.20 -16.37
C GLY A 158 9.97 -9.66 -16.65
N ASP A 159 11.20 -10.10 -16.32
CA ASP A 159 11.65 -11.48 -16.49
C ASP A 159 10.92 -12.44 -15.52
N PRO A 160 10.10 -13.40 -16.01
CA PRO A 160 9.45 -14.39 -15.15
C PRO A 160 10.45 -15.34 -14.47
N GLY A 161 11.68 -15.44 -15.00
CA GLY A 161 12.81 -16.13 -14.39
C GLY A 161 13.33 -15.46 -13.11
N VAL A 162 12.70 -14.39 -12.62
CA VAL A 162 13.01 -13.79 -11.32
C VAL A 162 12.74 -14.71 -10.13
N LEU A 163 11.79 -15.65 -10.26
CA LEU A 163 11.45 -16.57 -9.18
C LEU A 163 12.66 -17.47 -8.84
N GLY A 164 12.98 -17.56 -7.55
CA GLY A 164 14.16 -18.28 -7.05
C GLY A 164 15.47 -17.50 -7.15
N LYS A 165 15.50 -16.33 -7.81
CA LYS A 165 16.69 -15.45 -7.79
C LYS A 165 16.82 -14.78 -6.43
N SER A 166 18.06 -14.40 -6.10
CA SER A 166 18.35 -13.66 -4.88
C SER A 166 18.35 -12.15 -5.15
N VAL A 167 17.79 -11.39 -4.22
CA VAL A 167 18.08 -9.97 -4.00
C VAL A 167 18.82 -9.82 -2.67
N THR A 168 19.62 -8.78 -2.53
CA THR A 168 20.32 -8.51 -1.27
C THR A 168 19.57 -7.45 -0.50
N LEU A 169 19.14 -7.72 0.74
CA LEU A 169 18.54 -6.73 1.64
C LEU A 169 19.45 -6.51 2.85
N ASP A 170 19.91 -5.27 3.03
CA ASP A 170 20.84 -4.89 4.09
C ASP A 170 22.10 -5.78 4.18
N GLY A 171 22.59 -6.25 3.02
CA GLY A 171 23.77 -7.12 2.92
C GLY A 171 23.48 -8.62 3.00
N GLU A 172 22.25 -9.02 3.34
CA GLU A 172 21.85 -10.44 3.43
C GLU A 172 21.11 -10.89 2.16
N PRO A 173 21.27 -12.14 1.70
CA PRO A 173 20.54 -12.68 0.55
C PRO A 173 19.10 -13.05 0.91
N TRP A 174 18.16 -12.70 0.03
CA TRP A 174 16.72 -13.00 0.14
C TRP A 174 16.21 -13.58 -1.17
N THR A 175 15.44 -14.66 -1.08
CA THR A 175 14.93 -15.37 -2.27
C THR A 175 13.63 -14.75 -2.74
N VAL A 176 13.54 -14.40 -4.02
CA VAL A 176 12.30 -13.93 -4.64
C VAL A 176 11.36 -15.12 -4.84
N ILE A 177 10.20 -15.10 -4.19
CA ILE A 177 9.20 -16.19 -4.27
C ILE A 177 7.91 -15.79 -4.99
N GLY A 178 7.74 -14.50 -5.29
CA GLY A 178 6.57 -14.01 -6.00
C GLY A 178 6.67 -12.57 -6.46
N VAL A 179 5.69 -12.17 -7.28
CA VAL A 179 5.52 -10.79 -7.76
C VAL A 179 4.05 -10.39 -7.63
N MET A 180 3.78 -9.24 -7.03
CA MET A 180 2.42 -8.70 -6.87
C MET A 180 1.77 -8.36 -8.22
N PRO A 181 0.43 -8.36 -8.31
CA PRO A 181 -0.29 -7.86 -9.48
C PRO A 181 0.06 -6.42 -9.83
N GLN A 182 -0.05 -6.09 -11.11
CA GLN A 182 0.05 -4.71 -11.57
C GLN A 182 -1.07 -3.88 -10.92
N GLY A 183 -0.71 -2.71 -10.38
CA GLY A 183 -1.65 -1.80 -9.73
C GLY A 183 -2.10 -2.23 -8.33
N PHE A 184 -1.53 -3.30 -7.77
CA PHE A 184 -1.73 -3.62 -6.36
C PHE A 184 -1.14 -2.49 -5.48
N THR A 185 -1.97 -1.95 -4.60
CA THR A 185 -1.60 -0.92 -3.62
C THR A 185 -2.14 -1.35 -2.26
N PHE A 186 -1.31 -1.28 -1.23
CA PHE A 186 -1.70 -1.61 0.14
C PHE A 186 -1.09 -0.60 1.12
N ASP A 187 -1.94 0.07 1.90
CA ASP A 187 -1.64 1.17 2.85
C ASP A 187 -0.78 2.30 2.24
N ASP A 188 0.52 2.07 2.04
CA ASP A 188 1.45 2.98 1.38
C ASP A 188 1.75 2.51 -0.08
N PRO A 189 1.42 3.31 -1.11
CA PRO A 189 1.68 2.94 -2.51
C PRO A 189 3.17 2.91 -2.88
N SER A 190 4.06 3.36 -2.00
CA SER A 190 5.51 3.36 -2.22
C SER A 190 6.21 2.06 -1.77
N ILE A 191 5.50 1.11 -1.16
CA ILE A 191 6.02 -0.22 -0.83
C ILE A 191 6.48 -0.94 -2.11
N GLU A 192 7.72 -1.43 -2.08
CA GLU A 192 8.32 -2.15 -3.20
C GLU A 192 8.45 -3.66 -2.94
N LEU A 193 8.39 -4.08 -1.67
CA LEU A 193 8.69 -5.43 -1.23
C LEU A 193 7.76 -5.87 -0.09
N TRP A 194 7.41 -7.16 -0.06
CA TRP A 194 6.70 -7.81 1.05
C TRP A 194 7.49 -9.00 1.56
N ALA A 195 7.57 -9.15 2.87
CA ALA A 195 8.29 -10.23 3.53
C ALA A 195 7.54 -10.68 4.81
N PRO A 196 7.76 -11.92 5.30
CA PRO A 196 7.04 -12.45 6.45
C PRO A 196 7.45 -11.76 7.76
N ILE A 197 6.51 -11.37 8.64
CA ILE A 197 6.87 -10.93 10.00
C ILE A 197 7.62 -12.06 10.70
N SER A 198 8.84 -11.77 11.10
CA SER A 198 9.71 -12.73 11.78
C SER A 198 10.79 -11.99 12.56
N PHE A 199 11.06 -12.46 13.77
CA PHE A 199 12.05 -11.93 14.69
C PHE A 199 12.81 -13.06 15.36
N LYS A 200 14.05 -12.79 15.78
CA LYS A 200 14.80 -13.73 16.63
C LYS A 200 13.98 -14.06 17.89
N PRO A 201 14.03 -15.29 18.41
CA PRO A 201 13.24 -15.70 19.57
C PRO A 201 13.43 -14.83 20.83
N ASP A 202 14.59 -14.21 20.98
CA ASP A 202 14.97 -13.31 22.08
C ASP A 202 14.78 -11.82 21.75
N SER A 203 14.14 -11.49 20.63
CA SER A 203 13.96 -10.10 20.22
C SER A 203 12.97 -9.37 21.13
N ASP A 204 13.34 -8.15 21.54
CA ASP A 204 12.44 -7.25 22.27
C ASP A 204 11.11 -6.99 21.53
N MET A 205 11.11 -7.08 20.19
CA MET A 205 9.90 -6.95 19.36
C MET A 205 8.82 -7.98 19.69
N LEU A 206 9.18 -9.09 20.34
CA LEU A 206 8.24 -10.12 20.78
C LEU A 206 7.63 -9.84 22.16
N THR A 207 7.92 -8.69 22.77
CA THR A 207 7.35 -8.31 24.07
C THR A 207 6.01 -7.58 23.91
N ARG A 208 5.13 -7.73 24.90
CA ARG A 208 3.81 -7.06 24.93
C ARG A 208 3.89 -5.54 25.06
N GLY A 209 5.04 -4.99 25.44
CA GLY A 209 5.25 -3.54 25.51
C GLY A 209 5.58 -2.90 24.16
N ASN A 210 5.88 -3.71 23.12
CA ASN A 210 6.26 -3.20 21.81
C ASN A 210 5.07 -3.19 20.85
N HIS A 211 4.47 -2.02 20.73
CA HIS A 211 3.29 -1.73 19.91
C HIS A 211 3.70 -1.18 18.54
N PHE A 212 3.97 -2.06 17.58
CA PHE A 212 4.46 -1.65 16.25
C PHE A 212 3.65 -2.20 15.08
N THR A 213 2.83 -3.24 15.27
CA THR A 213 2.05 -3.83 14.19
C THR A 213 0.71 -3.14 13.98
N GLN A 214 0.37 -2.87 12.73
CA GLN A 214 -0.98 -2.55 12.28
C GLN A 214 -1.72 -3.86 12.01
N VAL A 215 -3.00 -3.94 12.39
CA VAL A 215 -3.84 -5.15 12.34
C VAL A 215 -5.17 -4.84 11.69
#